data_AF-A0AAW6JRW3-F1
#
_entry.id   AF-A0AAW6JRW3-F1
#
_cell.length_a   1.000
_cell.length_b   1.000
_cell.length_c   1.000
_cell.angle_alpha   90.00
_cell.angle_beta   90.00
_cell.angle_gamma   90.00
#
_symmetry.space_group_name_H-M   'P 1'
#
loop_
_entity.id
_entity.type
_entity.pdbx_description
1 polymer ?
#
loop_
_entity_poly.entity_id
_entity_poly.type
_entity_poly.pdbx_seq_one_letter_code
_entity_poly.pdbx_strand_id
1 'polypeptide(L)'
;MQVKIIGQAKDLRTNTDILYAQLSIQDYLCLVGDNFDDYEPQRKREKYKAYERMKVDIKDGALLPSITLAVKPELVSNILPFVQKDKWRELESALSKPGQVNILDGLHRTFILNDIAKENFDFKSEQKVLVEFWLERNIKNLIYRIIVLNAGQKPMSMKHQIDLLFITLYDTLKAEIPDIEIFKEKDSGRRTKARKYHLDRIATAYHSFITESAETQRQNVVAQKLVEEKVLNSTEEELGNQFDTFTNYLKMYADLDVEVSRIYPVNADQKIPDGIKWFGEESVMNSFFAALAFVSRNNSERVKKALDTLLKLLKDNQEGDDPLALEILQNMENGFNPRKESLDFAKRRLLTNGFKEYFHQEGECKFDQCWIRGSEYL
;
A
#
# COMPACT_ATOMS: atom_id res chain seq x y z
N MET A 1 2.86 22.12 22.01
CA MET A 1 1.76 21.67 21.14
C MET A 1 0.49 21.54 21.95
N GLN A 2 -0.60 22.14 21.49
CA GLN A 2 -1.87 22.09 22.20
C GLN A 2 -3.01 21.74 21.24
N VAL A 3 -3.52 20.51 21.37
CA VAL A 3 -4.82 20.11 20.81
C VAL A 3 -5.91 20.65 21.74
N LYS A 4 -6.90 21.35 21.18
CA LYS A 4 -8.11 21.74 21.90
C LYS A 4 -9.31 20.98 21.35
N ILE A 5 -9.90 20.09 22.13
CA ILE A 5 -11.10 19.37 21.71
C ILE A 5 -12.30 20.30 21.82
N ILE A 6 -13.10 20.34 20.77
CA ILE A 6 -14.29 21.20 20.65
C ILE A 6 -15.59 20.41 20.51
N GLY A 7 -15.51 19.10 20.27
CA GLY A 7 -16.67 18.23 20.19
C GLY A 7 -16.30 16.76 20.04
N GLN A 8 -17.30 15.90 20.22
CA GLN A 8 -17.20 14.47 19.97
C GLN A 8 -18.44 13.99 19.20
N ALA A 9 -18.26 12.98 18.36
CA ALA A 9 -19.34 12.25 17.72
C ALA A 9 -18.96 10.76 17.63
N LYS A 10 -19.92 9.96 17.16
CA LYS A 10 -19.69 8.54 16.91
C LYS A 10 -20.17 8.17 15.52
N ASP A 11 -19.32 7.55 14.72
CA ASP A 11 -19.76 6.87 13.51
C ASP A 11 -20.53 5.61 13.93
N LEU A 12 -21.84 5.63 13.73
CA LEU A 12 -22.70 4.52 14.13
C LEU A 12 -22.60 3.30 13.19
N ARG A 13 -22.02 3.46 12.00
CA ARG A 13 -21.85 2.34 11.05
C ARG A 13 -20.76 1.40 11.52
N THR A 14 -19.62 1.96 11.91
CA THR A 14 -18.40 1.26 12.32
C THR A 14 -18.20 1.27 13.84
N ASN A 15 -19.05 2.02 14.57
CA ASN A 15 -18.97 2.25 16.01
C ASN A 15 -17.67 2.97 16.44
N THR A 16 -17.10 3.81 15.57
CA THR A 16 -15.86 4.57 15.82
C THR A 16 -16.12 5.88 16.56
N ASP A 17 -15.34 6.18 17.59
CA ASP A 17 -15.35 7.48 18.26
C ASP A 17 -14.56 8.52 17.44
N ILE A 18 -15.16 9.70 17.25
CA ILE A 18 -14.61 10.81 16.48
C ILE A 18 -14.49 12.04 17.37
N LEU A 19 -13.32 12.66 17.39
CA LEU A 19 -13.07 13.88 18.16
C LEU A 19 -12.79 15.05 17.21
N TYR A 20 -13.54 16.12 17.38
CA TYR A 20 -13.32 17.37 16.67
C TYR A 20 -12.41 18.27 17.50
N ALA A 21 -11.36 18.79 16.90
CA ALA A 21 -10.39 19.62 17.59
C ALA A 21 -9.91 20.81 16.76
N GLN A 22 -9.33 21.77 17.47
CA GLN A 22 -8.71 22.97 16.92
C GLN A 22 -7.24 23.03 17.31
N LEU A 23 -6.38 23.40 16.35
CA LEU A 23 -4.95 23.59 16.56
C LEU A 23 -4.48 24.89 15.89
N SER A 24 -3.38 25.46 16.37
CA SER A 24 -2.63 26.41 15.54
C SER A 24 -2.06 25.68 14.32
N ILE A 25 -1.77 26.41 13.24
CA ILE A 25 -1.17 25.80 12.03
C ILE A 25 0.19 25.17 12.36
N GLN A 26 1.00 25.82 13.19
CA GLN A 26 2.30 25.30 13.63
C GLN A 26 2.16 24.03 14.47
N ASP A 27 1.22 24.00 15.41
CA ASP A 27 0.94 22.80 16.20
C ASP A 27 0.45 21.66 15.31
N TYR A 28 -0.42 21.95 14.34
CA TYR A 28 -0.89 20.95 13.39
C TYR A 28 0.26 20.36 12.55
N LEU A 29 1.14 21.21 12.00
CA LEU A 29 2.30 20.75 11.23
C LEU A 29 3.27 19.93 12.10
N CYS A 30 3.47 20.34 13.36
CA CYS A 30 4.26 19.58 14.33
C CYS A 30 3.60 18.21 14.67
N LEU A 31 2.27 18.15 14.71
CA LEU A 31 1.52 16.93 15.02
C LEU A 31 1.70 15.87 13.92
N VAL A 32 1.50 16.27 12.66
CA VAL A 32 1.64 15.35 11.50
C VAL A 32 3.10 15.02 11.21
N GLY A 33 4.02 15.92 11.57
CA GLY A 33 5.47 15.74 11.45
C GLY A 33 5.98 15.78 10.00
N ASP A 34 7.30 15.92 9.82
CA ASP A 34 7.92 16.14 8.48
C ASP A 34 7.77 14.97 7.49
N ASN A 35 7.25 13.85 7.97
CA ASN A 35 7.08 12.59 7.23
C ASN A 35 5.64 12.33 6.78
N PHE A 36 4.77 13.34 6.83
CA PHE A 36 3.38 13.21 6.39
C PHE A 36 3.23 12.90 4.89
N ASP A 37 4.27 13.14 4.07
CA ASP A 37 4.29 12.93 2.62
C ASP A 37 5.10 11.70 2.16
N ASP A 38 5.39 10.74 3.04
CA ASP A 38 6.25 9.59 2.76
C ASP A 38 5.83 8.68 1.55
N TYR A 39 4.69 8.94 0.90
CA TYR A 39 4.14 8.16 -0.24
C TYR A 39 3.62 9.00 -1.40
N GLU A 40 3.63 10.32 -1.30
CA GLU A 40 3.24 11.12 -2.45
C GLU A 40 4.49 11.32 -3.31
N PRO A 41 4.54 10.77 -4.54
CA PRO A 41 5.69 11.03 -5.40
C PRO A 41 5.82 12.54 -5.50
N GLN A 42 6.95 13.12 -5.07
CA GLN A 42 7.17 14.57 -5.14
C GLN A 42 6.94 15.13 -6.57
N ARG A 43 7.00 14.25 -7.58
CA ARG A 43 6.70 14.50 -8.99
C ARG A 43 5.22 14.80 -9.28
N LYS A 44 4.29 14.45 -8.39
CA LYS A 44 2.84 14.66 -8.50
C LYS A 44 2.32 15.88 -7.74
N ARG A 45 3.20 16.73 -7.17
CA ARG A 45 2.81 18.08 -6.74
C ARG A 45 2.33 18.84 -7.98
N GLU A 46 1.05 18.71 -8.30
CA GLU A 46 0.47 19.34 -9.47
C GLU A 46 0.73 20.84 -9.33
N LYS A 47 1.47 21.41 -10.29
CA LYS A 47 1.63 22.87 -10.45
C LYS A 47 0.31 23.45 -10.92
N TYR A 48 -0.71 23.37 -10.08
CA TYR A 48 -2.06 23.74 -10.40
C TYR A 48 -2.27 25.21 -10.04
N LYS A 49 -2.80 26.03 -10.96
CA LYS A 49 -3.05 27.46 -10.69
C LYS A 49 -3.93 27.71 -9.46
N ALA A 50 -4.84 26.78 -9.12
CA ALA A 50 -5.64 26.91 -7.89
C ALA A 50 -4.82 26.68 -6.60
N TYR A 51 -3.67 26.02 -6.66
CA TYR A 51 -2.75 25.88 -5.53
C TYR A 51 -2.16 27.24 -5.12
N GLU A 52 -1.70 28.02 -6.10
CA GLU A 52 -1.18 29.38 -5.87
C GLU A 52 -2.26 30.31 -5.32
N ARG A 53 -3.49 30.22 -5.85
CA ARG A 53 -4.61 31.00 -5.31
C ARG A 53 -4.91 30.62 -3.86
N MET A 54 -4.97 29.32 -3.56
CA MET A 54 -5.23 28.84 -2.21
C MET A 54 -4.13 29.26 -1.23
N LYS A 55 -2.86 29.32 -1.67
CA LYS A 55 -1.77 29.90 -0.88
C LYS A 55 -2.03 31.35 -0.51
N VAL A 56 -2.43 32.18 -1.47
CA VAL A 56 -2.77 33.59 -1.24
C VAL A 56 -3.94 33.70 -0.25
N ASP A 57 -5.03 32.95 -0.50
CA ASP A 57 -6.21 32.98 0.37
C ASP A 57 -5.87 32.58 1.83
N ILE A 58 -5.04 31.55 2.03
CA ILE A 58 -4.59 31.13 3.36
C ILE A 58 -3.74 32.21 4.03
N LYS A 59 -2.81 32.85 3.29
CA LYS A 59 -2.01 33.98 3.82
C LYS A 59 -2.90 35.15 4.23
N ASP A 60 -4.00 35.38 3.51
CA ASP A 60 -5.00 36.38 3.84
C ASP A 60 -5.93 35.97 5.00
N GLY A 61 -5.80 34.75 5.52
CA GLY A 61 -6.50 34.25 6.71
C GLY A 61 -7.68 33.32 6.41
N ALA A 62 -7.81 32.80 5.19
CA ALA A 62 -8.84 31.83 4.87
C ALA A 62 -8.69 30.56 5.72
N LEU A 63 -9.82 30.05 6.20
CA LEU A 63 -9.90 28.77 6.88
C LEU A 63 -10.09 27.64 5.87
N LEU A 64 -9.43 26.52 6.13
CA LEU A 64 -9.57 25.30 5.32
C LEU A 64 -10.68 24.41 5.90
N PRO A 65 -11.34 23.60 5.05
CA PRO A 65 -12.18 22.51 5.54
C PRO A 65 -11.39 21.58 6.48
N SER A 66 -12.09 20.84 7.34
CA SER A 66 -11.48 19.98 8.37
C SER A 66 -10.55 18.92 7.77
N ILE A 67 -9.41 18.68 8.42
CA ILE A 67 -8.47 17.62 8.05
C ILE A 67 -8.81 16.37 8.85
N THR A 68 -8.95 15.23 8.17
CA THR A 68 -9.26 13.96 8.82
C THR A 68 -7.97 13.23 9.16
N LEU A 69 -7.80 12.88 10.43
CA LEU A 69 -6.65 12.19 10.99
C LEU A 69 -7.08 10.83 11.55
N ALA A 70 -6.45 9.75 11.10
CA ALA A 70 -6.52 8.47 11.78
C ALA A 70 -5.46 8.41 12.87
N VAL A 71 -5.85 8.21 14.11
CA VAL A 71 -4.91 7.81 15.14
C VAL A 71 -4.44 6.40 14.83
N LYS A 72 -3.13 6.15 14.92
CA LYS A 72 -2.55 4.83 14.63
C LYS A 72 -3.24 3.72 15.44
N PRO A 73 -3.70 2.62 14.81
CA PRO A 73 -4.56 1.62 15.46
C PRO A 73 -4.02 1.09 16.79
N GLU A 74 -2.72 0.85 16.86
CA GLU A 74 -2.01 0.34 18.03
C GLU A 74 -2.00 1.32 19.22
N LEU A 75 -2.20 2.61 18.97
CA LEU A 75 -2.24 3.65 20.01
C LEU A 75 -3.65 3.90 20.55
N VAL A 76 -4.69 3.57 19.77
CA VAL A 76 -6.08 3.91 20.10
C VAL A 76 -6.54 3.24 21.40
N SER A 77 -6.10 2.01 21.68
CA SER A 77 -6.41 1.30 22.93
C SER A 77 -5.97 2.06 24.19
N ASN A 78 -4.91 2.86 24.10
CA ASN A 78 -4.43 3.68 25.22
C ASN A 78 -5.18 5.01 25.34
N ILE A 79 -5.89 5.44 24.28
CA ILE A 79 -6.56 6.74 24.19
C ILE A 79 -8.04 6.63 24.56
N LEU A 80 -8.74 5.58 24.11
CA LEU A 80 -10.16 5.37 24.36
C LEU A 80 -10.59 5.41 25.85
N PRO A 81 -9.79 4.92 26.82
CA PRO A 81 -10.15 5.06 28.23
C PRO A 81 -10.31 6.50 28.70
N PHE A 82 -9.65 7.48 28.05
CA PHE A 82 -9.83 8.90 28.37
C PHE A 82 -11.16 9.43 27.83
N VAL A 83 -11.57 9.00 26.63
CA VAL A 83 -12.87 9.34 26.03
C VAL A 83 -14.01 8.81 26.91
N GLN A 84 -13.96 7.52 27.29
CA GLN A 84 -15.01 6.87 28.08
C GLN A 84 -15.18 7.42 29.50
N LYS A 85 -14.13 8.06 30.04
CA LYS A 85 -14.12 8.65 31.38
C LYS A 85 -14.25 10.17 31.37
N ASP A 86 -14.54 10.77 30.22
CA ASP A 86 -14.62 12.22 30.03
C ASP A 86 -13.37 12.98 30.52
N LYS A 87 -12.19 12.37 30.37
CA LYS A 87 -10.89 12.92 30.80
C LYS A 87 -10.29 13.81 29.72
N TRP A 88 -10.92 14.95 29.47
CA TRP A 88 -10.61 15.83 28.34
C TRP A 88 -9.18 16.36 28.33
N ARG A 89 -8.63 16.76 29.49
CA ARG A 89 -7.25 17.28 29.56
C ARG A 89 -6.22 16.21 29.27
N GLU A 90 -6.41 15.01 29.81
CA GLU A 90 -5.53 13.88 29.52
C GLU A 90 -5.64 13.43 28.06
N LEU A 91 -6.85 13.49 27.48
CA LEU A 91 -7.10 13.18 26.07
C LEU A 91 -6.42 14.17 25.13
N GLU A 92 -6.55 15.48 25.38
CA GLU A 92 -5.84 16.53 24.65
C GLU A 92 -4.32 16.35 24.72
N SER A 93 -3.79 16.04 25.92
CA SER A 93 -2.38 15.75 26.13
C SER A 93 -1.92 14.48 25.38
N ALA A 94 -2.74 13.44 25.38
CA ALA A 94 -2.45 12.20 24.67
C ALA A 94 -2.38 12.43 23.15
N LEU A 95 -3.34 13.17 22.58
CA LEU A 95 -3.41 13.50 21.15
C LEU A 95 -2.38 14.55 20.71
N SER A 96 -1.81 15.32 21.64
CA SER A 96 -0.79 16.34 21.36
C SER A 96 0.62 15.75 21.21
N LYS A 97 0.78 14.48 20.82
CA LYS A 97 2.07 13.84 20.61
C LYS A 97 2.34 13.65 19.10
N PRO A 98 3.47 14.13 18.57
CA PRO A 98 3.80 13.95 17.15
C PRO A 98 3.86 12.48 16.73
N GLY A 99 3.57 12.22 15.45
CA GLY A 99 3.76 10.88 14.85
C GLY A 99 2.74 9.83 15.27
N GLN A 100 1.66 10.23 15.95
CA GLN A 100 0.57 9.33 16.36
C GLN A 100 -0.58 9.23 15.36
N VAL A 101 -0.54 10.05 14.31
CA VAL A 101 -1.63 10.17 13.34
C VAL A 101 -1.15 10.02 11.91
N ASN A 102 -2.05 9.51 11.06
CA ASN A 102 -1.93 9.51 9.61
C ASN A 102 -3.04 10.38 9.02
N ILE A 103 -2.74 11.12 7.95
CA ILE A 103 -3.72 11.99 7.29
C ILE A 103 -4.59 11.15 6.36
N LEU A 104 -5.86 10.95 6.69
CA LEU A 104 -6.80 10.22 5.84
C LEU A 104 -7.37 11.10 4.72
N ASP A 105 -7.61 12.36 5.02
CA ASP A 105 -8.03 13.38 4.06
C ASP A 105 -7.46 14.73 4.46
N GLY A 106 -7.03 15.51 3.46
CA GLY A 106 -6.40 16.81 3.65
C GLY A 106 -4.90 16.86 3.35
N LEU A 107 -4.36 15.86 2.66
CA LEU A 107 -2.93 15.82 2.29
C LEU A 107 -2.49 17.06 1.50
N HIS A 108 -3.20 17.43 0.42
CA HIS A 108 -2.91 18.67 -0.33
C HIS A 108 -3.01 19.95 0.51
N ARG A 109 -3.98 20.02 1.44
CA ARG A 109 -4.13 21.16 2.36
C ARG A 109 -2.90 21.26 3.28
N THR A 110 -2.42 20.11 3.75
CA THR A 110 -1.21 20.00 4.57
C THR A 110 0.03 20.46 3.82
N PHE A 111 0.18 20.08 2.55
CA PHE A 111 1.27 20.57 1.71
C PHE A 111 1.27 22.08 1.56
N ILE A 112 0.11 22.69 1.31
CA ILE A 112 0.00 24.14 1.18
C ILE A 112 0.42 24.84 2.48
N LEU A 113 -0.09 24.36 3.62
CA LEU A 113 0.27 24.90 4.94
C LEU A 113 1.78 24.76 5.20
N ASN A 114 2.35 23.59 4.90
CA ASN A 114 3.78 23.33 5.07
C ASN A 114 4.65 24.21 4.15
N ASP A 115 4.26 24.39 2.89
CA ASP A 115 4.95 25.26 1.95
C ASP A 115 4.96 26.72 2.43
N ILE A 116 3.80 27.23 2.87
CA ILE A 116 3.70 28.59 3.42
C ILE A 116 4.56 28.72 4.68
N ALA A 117 4.55 27.72 5.56
CA ALA A 117 5.39 27.70 6.76
C ALA A 117 6.89 27.74 6.42
N LYS A 118 7.32 27.01 5.38
CA LYS A 118 8.71 27.00 4.89
C LYS A 118 9.14 28.33 4.27
N GLU A 119 8.20 29.15 3.82
CA GLU A 119 8.44 30.53 3.39
C GLU A 119 8.64 31.50 4.58
N ASN A 120 8.69 30.99 5.83
CA ASN A 120 8.75 31.77 7.07
C ASN A 120 7.59 32.76 7.22
N PHE A 121 6.44 32.44 6.64
CA PHE A 121 5.24 33.25 6.78
C PHE A 121 4.66 33.12 8.19
N ASP A 122 4.36 34.25 8.83
CA ASP A 122 3.70 34.27 10.14
C ASP A 122 2.19 34.19 9.97
N PHE A 123 1.61 33.03 10.31
CA PHE A 123 0.17 32.83 10.27
C PHE A 123 -0.52 33.66 11.34
N LYS A 124 -1.73 34.16 11.03
CA LYS A 124 -2.55 34.89 11.99
C LYS A 124 -2.85 33.98 13.19
N SER A 125 -2.64 34.45 14.42
CA SER A 125 -2.80 33.63 15.64
C SER A 125 -4.20 33.04 15.81
N GLU A 126 -5.23 33.73 15.32
CA GLU A 126 -6.64 33.32 15.32
C GLU A 126 -6.98 32.29 14.23
N GLN A 127 -6.11 32.11 13.23
CA GLN A 127 -6.30 31.17 12.14
C GLN A 127 -5.96 29.75 12.63
N LYS A 128 -6.99 29.00 13.01
CA LYS A 128 -6.86 27.63 13.51
C LYS A 128 -7.19 26.60 12.44
N VAL A 129 -6.52 25.45 12.49
CA VAL A 129 -6.86 24.26 11.70
C VAL A 129 -7.91 23.47 12.47
N LEU A 130 -9.00 23.11 11.77
CA LEU A 130 -9.98 22.15 12.26
C LEU A 130 -9.51 20.75 11.89
N VAL A 131 -9.48 19.83 12.87
CA VAL A 131 -9.14 18.43 12.63
C VAL A 131 -10.18 17.49 13.23
N GLU A 132 -10.29 16.33 12.61
CA GLU A 132 -11.13 15.22 13.04
C GLU A 132 -10.23 14.03 13.37
N PHE A 133 -10.08 13.70 14.65
CA PHE A 133 -9.38 12.49 15.07
C PHE A 133 -10.33 11.31 15.07
N TRP A 134 -9.99 10.29 14.29
CA TRP A 134 -10.68 9.02 14.24
C TRP A 134 -9.96 7.99 15.10
N LEU A 135 -10.67 7.47 16.09
CA LEU A 135 -10.16 6.52 17.07
C LEU A 135 -10.61 5.09 16.71
N GLU A 136 -10.04 4.55 15.63
CA GLU A 136 -10.38 3.21 15.14
C GLU A 136 -9.29 2.18 15.44
N ARG A 137 -9.67 1.10 16.11
CA ARG A 137 -8.80 -0.05 16.42
C ARG A 137 -8.96 -1.18 15.43
N ASN A 138 -10.16 -1.33 14.87
CA ASN A 138 -10.47 -2.38 13.92
C ASN A 138 -9.97 -2.00 12.53
N ILE A 139 -9.00 -2.77 12.05
CA ILE A 139 -8.39 -2.60 10.73
C ILE A 139 -9.44 -2.69 9.63
N LYS A 140 -10.45 -3.57 9.77
CA LYS A 140 -11.53 -3.74 8.78
C LYS A 140 -12.34 -2.46 8.60
N ASN A 141 -12.65 -1.77 9.70
CA ASN A 141 -13.34 -0.47 9.69
C ASN A 141 -12.50 0.61 8.99
N LEU A 142 -11.20 0.65 9.25
CA LEU A 142 -10.28 1.58 8.57
C LEU A 142 -10.18 1.33 7.08
N ILE A 143 -10.05 0.06 6.66
CA ILE A 143 -10.04 -0.33 5.25
C ILE A 143 -11.34 0.12 4.57
N TYR A 144 -12.49 -0.20 5.16
CA TYR A 144 -13.79 0.17 4.63
C TYR A 144 -13.93 1.69 4.46
N ARG A 145 -13.46 2.47 5.43
CA ARG A 145 -13.52 3.92 5.35
C ARG A 145 -12.61 4.51 4.27
N ILE A 146 -11.37 4.04 4.20
CA ILE A 146 -10.37 4.53 3.24
C ILE A 146 -10.78 4.18 1.81
N ILE A 147 -11.32 2.99 1.58
CA ILE A 147 -11.68 2.50 0.24
C ILE A 147 -13.09 2.97 -0.16
N VAL A 148 -14.10 2.74 0.68
CA VAL A 148 -15.51 2.95 0.31
C VAL A 148 -16.00 4.36 0.62
N LEU A 149 -15.82 4.83 1.86
CA LEU A 149 -16.42 6.10 2.29
C LEU A 149 -15.72 7.32 1.68
N ASN A 150 -14.38 7.29 1.56
CA ASN A 150 -13.63 8.38 0.93
C ASN A 150 -13.97 8.49 -0.58
N ALA A 151 -14.21 7.37 -1.27
CA ALA A 151 -14.59 7.37 -2.68
C ALA A 151 -15.92 8.07 -2.95
N GLY A 152 -16.87 7.99 -2.01
CA GLY A 152 -18.19 8.61 -2.13
C GLY A 152 -18.19 10.14 -1.97
N GLN A 153 -17.17 10.73 -1.35
CA GLN A 153 -17.11 12.17 -1.08
C GLN A 153 -16.38 12.96 -2.18
N LYS A 154 -15.22 12.45 -2.63
CA LYS A 154 -14.42 13.08 -3.68
C LYS A 154 -13.65 11.99 -4.44
N PRO A 155 -13.62 12.00 -5.78
CA PRO A 155 -12.96 10.95 -6.55
C PRO A 155 -11.45 10.96 -6.26
N MET A 156 -11.00 9.91 -5.56
CA MET A 156 -9.61 9.56 -5.30
C MET A 156 -9.31 8.29 -6.10
N SER A 157 -8.16 8.23 -6.78
CA SER A 157 -7.81 7.00 -7.50
C SER A 157 -7.65 5.83 -6.52
N MET A 158 -8.08 4.62 -6.90
CA MET A 158 -7.94 3.41 -6.09
C MET A 158 -6.50 3.20 -5.60
N LYS A 159 -5.51 3.42 -6.47
CA LYS A 159 -4.09 3.36 -6.11
C LYS A 159 -3.76 4.25 -4.90
N HIS A 160 -4.21 5.50 -4.90
CA HIS A 160 -3.94 6.44 -3.81
C HIS A 160 -4.66 6.03 -2.51
N GLN A 161 -5.87 5.47 -2.59
CA GLN A 161 -6.56 4.91 -1.41
C GLN A 161 -5.76 3.76 -0.80
N ILE A 162 -5.20 2.88 -1.63
CA ILE A 162 -4.36 1.77 -1.17
C ILE A 162 -3.06 2.29 -0.56
N ASP A 163 -2.41 3.28 -1.17
CA ASP A 163 -1.19 3.88 -0.61
C ASP A 163 -1.48 4.42 0.82
N LEU A 164 -2.59 5.14 1.00
CA LEU A 164 -3.05 5.62 2.30
C LEU A 164 -3.33 4.49 3.30
N LEU A 165 -3.93 3.41 2.83
CA LEU A 165 -4.20 2.23 3.65
C LEU A 165 -2.89 1.64 4.21
N PHE A 166 -1.91 1.40 3.34
CA PHE A 166 -0.65 0.78 3.75
C PHE A 166 0.18 1.68 4.67
N ILE A 167 0.10 3.01 4.54
CA ILE A 167 0.67 3.95 5.53
C ILE A 167 0.03 3.74 6.90
N THR A 168 -1.30 3.66 6.92
CA THR A 168 -2.06 3.56 8.16
C THR A 168 -1.80 2.23 8.87
N LEU A 169 -1.56 1.17 8.10
CA LEU A 169 -1.35 -0.19 8.60
C LEU A 169 0.12 -0.63 8.62
N TYR A 170 1.06 0.30 8.42
CA TYR A 170 2.49 0.00 8.33
C TYR A 170 3.02 -0.74 9.57
N ASP A 171 2.73 -0.22 10.76
CA ASP A 171 3.19 -0.79 12.04
C ASP A 171 2.49 -2.14 12.32
N THR A 172 1.22 -2.28 11.93
CA THR A 172 0.48 -3.56 11.96
C THR A 172 1.13 -4.62 11.09
N LEU A 173 1.44 -4.31 9.83
CA LEU A 173 2.06 -5.26 8.89
C LEU A 173 3.42 -5.76 9.39
N LYS A 174 4.22 -4.86 9.99
CA LYS A 174 5.49 -5.21 10.62
C LYS A 174 5.31 -6.14 11.83
N ALA A 175 4.23 -5.98 12.59
CA ALA A 175 3.96 -6.83 13.75
C ALA A 175 3.44 -8.22 13.34
N GLU A 176 2.68 -8.32 12.25
CA GLU A 176 2.04 -9.57 11.82
C GLU A 176 2.97 -10.49 11.00
N ILE A 177 3.94 -9.93 10.26
CA ILE A 177 4.84 -10.69 9.40
C ILE A 177 6.24 -10.77 10.04
N PRO A 178 6.68 -11.95 10.50
CA PRO A 178 7.99 -12.11 11.15
C PRO A 178 9.16 -11.71 10.25
N ASP A 179 10.10 -10.98 10.83
CA ASP A 179 11.37 -10.56 10.21
C ASP A 179 11.22 -9.74 8.92
N ILE A 180 10.03 -9.18 8.65
CA ILE A 180 9.85 -8.28 7.50
C ILE A 180 10.48 -6.92 7.79
N GLU A 181 11.28 -6.44 6.84
CA GLU A 181 11.84 -5.11 6.88
C GLU A 181 11.20 -4.27 5.77
N ILE A 182 10.22 -3.46 6.17
CA ILE A 182 9.51 -2.55 5.27
C ILE A 182 10.09 -1.15 5.39
N PHE A 183 10.46 -0.56 4.25
CA PHE A 183 11.01 0.78 4.16
C PHE A 183 10.12 1.70 3.33
N LYS A 184 10.08 2.97 3.72
CA LYS A 184 9.25 4.00 3.09
C LYS A 184 9.99 4.67 1.93
N GLU A 185 9.30 5.48 1.13
CA GLU A 185 9.89 6.08 -0.09
C GLU A 185 11.11 6.99 0.23
N LYS A 186 11.10 7.66 1.38
CA LYS A 186 12.23 8.51 1.82
C LYS A 186 13.42 7.72 2.38
N ASP A 187 13.23 6.46 2.71
CA ASP A 187 14.32 5.62 3.17
C ASP A 187 15.20 5.30 1.95
N SER A 188 16.42 5.82 1.91
CA SER A 188 17.42 5.51 0.86
C SER A 188 17.89 4.04 0.87
N GLY A 189 17.22 3.18 1.63
CA GLY A 189 17.51 1.76 1.74
C GLY A 189 17.40 1.08 0.39
N ARG A 190 18.37 0.22 0.09
CA ARG A 190 18.27 -0.73 -1.03
C ARG A 190 17.93 -2.11 -0.48
N ARG A 191 17.11 -2.83 -1.22
CA ARG A 191 16.90 -4.25 -1.00
C ARG A 191 18.24 -4.98 -1.16
N THR A 192 18.69 -5.60 -0.08
CA THR A 192 20.01 -6.25 0.04
C THR A 192 19.93 -7.68 0.56
N LYS A 193 18.77 -8.09 1.06
CA LYS A 193 18.47 -9.45 1.52
C LYS A 193 16.98 -9.73 1.33
N ALA A 194 16.60 -10.99 1.47
CA ALA A 194 15.20 -11.40 1.53
C ALA A 194 14.42 -10.69 2.66
N ARG A 195 13.09 -10.68 2.55
CA ARG A 195 12.13 -10.02 3.45
C ARG A 195 12.23 -8.50 3.54
N LYS A 196 13.06 -7.89 2.69
CA LYS A 196 13.15 -6.43 2.54
C LYS A 196 12.29 -5.96 1.37
N TYR A 197 11.31 -5.11 1.65
CA TYR A 197 10.43 -4.54 0.62
C TYR A 197 10.19 -3.06 0.86
N HIS A 198 10.15 -2.27 -0.22
CA HIS A 198 9.57 -0.94 -0.11
C HIS A 198 8.05 -1.10 0.09
N LEU A 199 7.43 -0.27 0.92
CA LEU A 199 5.98 -0.37 1.16
C LEU A 199 5.16 -0.10 -0.10
N ASP A 200 5.63 0.75 -1.03
CA ASP A 200 4.94 1.02 -2.30
C ASP A 200 4.81 -0.27 -3.13
N ARG A 201 5.81 -1.15 -3.08
CA ARG A 201 5.77 -2.48 -3.72
C ARG A 201 4.72 -3.39 -3.09
N ILE A 202 4.58 -3.34 -1.77
CA ILE A 202 3.53 -4.09 -1.07
C ILE A 202 2.15 -3.53 -1.44
N ALA A 203 2.01 -2.20 -1.49
CA ALA A 203 0.78 -1.52 -1.88
C ALA A 203 0.38 -1.85 -3.34
N THR A 204 1.32 -1.86 -4.29
CA THR A 204 1.03 -2.27 -5.68
C THR A 204 0.71 -3.76 -5.78
N ALA A 205 1.38 -4.61 -5.00
CA ALA A 205 1.06 -6.03 -4.95
C ALA A 205 -0.37 -6.27 -4.42
N TYR A 206 -0.80 -5.53 -3.39
CA TYR A 206 -2.18 -5.58 -2.91
C TYR A 206 -3.17 -5.06 -3.94
N HIS A 207 -2.85 -3.96 -4.62
CA HIS A 207 -3.67 -3.48 -5.75
C HIS A 207 -3.82 -4.56 -6.82
N SER A 208 -2.74 -5.24 -7.18
CA SER A 208 -2.78 -6.35 -8.16
C SER A 208 -3.55 -7.55 -7.66
N PHE A 209 -3.50 -7.84 -6.36
CA PHE A 209 -4.29 -8.89 -5.73
C PHE A 209 -5.81 -8.60 -5.83
N ILE A 210 -6.27 -7.43 -5.36
CA ILE A 210 -7.70 -7.11 -5.34
C ILE A 210 -8.29 -6.84 -6.74
N THR A 211 -7.46 -6.43 -7.70
CA THR A 211 -7.88 -6.20 -9.09
C THR A 211 -7.68 -7.42 -10.00
N GLU A 212 -7.08 -8.50 -9.48
CA GLU A 212 -6.67 -9.70 -10.22
C GLU A 212 -5.82 -9.37 -11.46
N SER A 213 -4.99 -8.32 -11.37
CA SER A 213 -4.27 -7.76 -12.53
C SER A 213 -2.92 -7.17 -12.16
N ALA A 214 -1.87 -7.62 -12.85
CA ALA A 214 -0.54 -7.03 -12.75
C ALA A 214 -0.46 -5.66 -13.42
N GLU A 215 -1.42 -5.35 -14.30
CA GLU A 215 -1.46 -4.10 -15.05
C GLU A 215 -2.10 -2.98 -14.22
N THR A 216 -1.31 -1.97 -13.89
CA THR A 216 -1.79 -0.76 -13.21
C THR A 216 -2.60 0.15 -14.12
N GLN A 217 -2.47 0.00 -15.45
CA GLN A 217 -3.22 0.74 -16.46
C GLN A 217 -3.69 -0.23 -17.55
N ARG A 218 -4.97 -0.61 -17.52
CA ARG A 218 -5.51 -1.47 -18.58
C ARG A 218 -5.68 -0.65 -19.85
N GLN A 219 -5.38 -1.25 -21.01
CA GLN A 219 -5.71 -0.66 -22.31
C GLN A 219 -7.21 -0.33 -22.41
N ASN A 220 -8.06 -1.12 -21.74
CA ASN A 220 -9.47 -0.86 -21.60
C ASN A 220 -9.79 -0.19 -20.24
N VAL A 221 -9.86 1.14 -20.26
CA VAL A 221 -10.19 1.98 -19.09
C VAL A 221 -11.57 1.64 -18.52
N VAL A 222 -12.54 1.23 -19.35
CA VAL A 222 -13.88 0.85 -18.88
C VAL A 222 -13.80 -0.44 -18.07
N ALA A 223 -13.07 -1.45 -18.56
CA ALA A 223 -12.86 -2.70 -17.84
C ALA A 223 -12.09 -2.51 -16.53
N GLN A 224 -11.18 -1.54 -16.46
CA GLN A 224 -10.51 -1.16 -15.21
C GLN A 224 -11.50 -0.54 -14.22
N LYS A 225 -12.29 0.45 -14.65
CA LYS A 225 -13.29 1.10 -13.80
C LYS A 225 -14.31 0.12 -13.24
N LEU A 226 -14.78 -0.85 -14.03
CA LEU A 226 -15.73 -1.88 -13.56
C LEU A 226 -15.14 -2.75 -12.43
N VAL A 227 -13.85 -3.06 -12.50
CA VAL A 227 -13.17 -3.81 -11.43
C VAL A 227 -13.01 -2.94 -10.19
N GLU A 228 -12.58 -1.70 -10.35
CA GLU A 228 -12.47 -0.74 -9.24
C GLU A 228 -13.83 -0.50 -8.56
N GLU A 229 -14.91 -0.31 -9.32
CA GLU A 229 -16.29 -0.19 -8.81
C GLU A 229 -16.74 -1.41 -8.03
N LYS A 230 -16.39 -2.63 -8.47
CA LYS A 230 -16.69 -3.85 -7.71
C LYS A 230 -16.03 -3.85 -6.34
N VAL A 231 -14.77 -3.40 -6.25
CA VAL A 231 -14.05 -3.27 -4.98
C VAL A 231 -14.68 -2.18 -4.10
N LEU A 232 -15.02 -1.03 -4.68
CA LEU A 232 -15.67 0.08 -3.97
C LEU A 232 -17.06 -0.27 -3.42
N ASN A 233 -17.76 -1.23 -4.04
CA ASN A 233 -19.05 -1.74 -3.59
C ASN A 233 -18.94 -2.92 -2.60
N SER A 234 -17.73 -3.31 -2.20
CA SER A 234 -17.51 -4.39 -1.24
C SER A 234 -17.87 -3.96 0.19
N THR A 235 -18.29 -4.93 0.99
CA THR A 235 -18.58 -4.76 2.41
C THR A 235 -17.31 -4.65 3.25
N GLU A 236 -17.45 -4.15 4.48
CA GLU A 236 -16.35 -4.10 5.46
C GLU A 236 -15.75 -5.49 5.71
N GLU A 237 -16.59 -6.51 5.82
CA GLU A 237 -16.15 -7.89 6.04
C GLU A 237 -15.37 -8.43 4.83
N GLU A 238 -15.86 -8.21 3.61
CA GLU A 238 -15.17 -8.64 2.39
C GLU A 238 -13.80 -7.98 2.24
N LEU A 239 -13.72 -6.66 2.42
CA LEU A 239 -12.45 -5.93 2.32
C LEU A 239 -11.47 -6.34 3.42
N GLY A 240 -11.96 -6.51 4.64
CA GLY A 240 -11.14 -7.00 5.75
C GLY A 240 -10.60 -8.41 5.48
N ASN A 241 -11.46 -9.33 5.04
CA ASN A 241 -11.04 -10.70 4.73
C ASN A 241 -10.08 -10.76 3.54
N GLN A 242 -10.23 -9.90 2.52
CA GLN A 242 -9.28 -9.77 1.42
C GLN A 242 -7.91 -9.30 1.91
N PHE A 243 -7.86 -8.32 2.81
CA PHE A 243 -6.62 -7.85 3.41
C PHE A 243 -5.95 -8.92 4.28
N ASP A 244 -6.71 -9.61 5.13
CA ASP A 244 -6.22 -10.73 5.95
C ASP A 244 -5.62 -11.83 5.06
N THR A 245 -6.32 -12.16 3.97
CA THR A 245 -5.89 -13.16 2.98
C THR A 245 -4.60 -12.73 2.27
N PHE A 246 -4.52 -11.48 1.82
CA PHE A 246 -3.32 -10.94 1.21
C PHE A 246 -2.13 -10.98 2.17
N THR A 247 -2.33 -10.60 3.44
CA THR A 247 -1.27 -10.59 4.45
C THR A 247 -0.71 -11.99 4.71
N ASN A 248 -1.59 -13.01 4.73
CA ASN A 248 -1.17 -14.40 4.80
C ASN A 248 -0.34 -14.83 3.58
N TYR A 249 -0.76 -14.46 2.37
CA TYR A 249 0.02 -14.75 1.16
C TYR A 249 1.34 -13.97 1.11
N LEU A 250 1.38 -12.74 1.63
CA LEU A 250 2.61 -11.96 1.73
C LEU A 250 3.61 -12.60 2.69
N LYS A 251 3.13 -13.19 3.79
CA LYS A 251 3.98 -13.99 4.69
C LYS A 251 4.58 -15.20 3.97
N MET A 252 3.77 -15.95 3.21
CA MET A 252 4.28 -17.08 2.40
C MET A 252 5.25 -16.60 1.32
N TYR A 253 4.96 -15.47 0.66
CA TYR A 253 5.86 -14.85 -0.32
C TYR A 253 7.21 -14.50 0.30
N ALA A 254 7.22 -13.96 1.52
CA ALA A 254 8.44 -13.67 2.27
C ALA A 254 9.24 -14.94 2.64
N ASP A 255 8.58 -16.08 2.86
CA ASP A 255 9.24 -17.37 3.06
C ASP A 255 9.89 -17.86 1.75
N LEU A 256 9.15 -17.79 0.63
CA LEU A 256 9.67 -18.12 -0.70
C LEU A 256 10.88 -17.27 -1.07
N ASP A 257 10.81 -15.97 -0.78
CA ASP A 257 11.87 -15.00 -1.07
C ASP A 257 13.21 -15.34 -0.40
N VAL A 258 13.18 -15.93 0.80
CA VAL A 258 14.39 -16.42 1.47
C VAL A 258 15.05 -17.52 0.63
N GLU A 259 14.27 -18.48 0.16
CA GLU A 259 14.79 -19.60 -0.63
C GLU A 259 15.20 -19.18 -2.05
N VAL A 260 14.43 -18.28 -2.69
CA VAL A 260 14.82 -17.71 -3.99
C VAL A 260 16.12 -16.93 -3.88
N SER A 261 16.28 -16.11 -2.83
CA SER A 261 17.53 -15.38 -2.60
C SER A 261 18.72 -16.31 -2.32
N ARG A 262 18.48 -17.50 -1.73
CA ARG A 262 19.52 -18.51 -1.48
C ARG A 262 19.93 -19.25 -2.76
N ILE A 263 18.97 -19.67 -3.58
CA ILE A 263 19.22 -20.47 -4.78
C ILE A 263 19.88 -19.64 -5.89
N TYR A 264 19.49 -18.36 -5.99
CA TYR A 264 19.95 -17.46 -7.05
C TYR A 264 20.87 -16.37 -6.50
N PRO A 265 22.13 -16.70 -6.16
CA PRO A 265 23.09 -15.72 -5.65
C PRO A 265 23.47 -14.73 -6.75
N VAL A 266 24.23 -13.71 -6.37
CA VAL A 266 24.77 -12.72 -7.31
C VAL A 266 25.80 -13.39 -8.23
N ASN A 267 25.35 -13.94 -9.36
CA ASN A 267 26.22 -14.52 -10.38
C ASN A 267 26.73 -13.45 -11.37
N ALA A 268 28.02 -13.51 -11.69
CA ALA A 268 28.69 -12.58 -12.60
C ALA A 268 28.36 -12.83 -14.09
N ASP A 269 27.86 -14.02 -14.43
CA ASP A 269 27.38 -14.36 -15.77
C ASP A 269 25.89 -13.99 -15.91
N GLN A 270 25.61 -13.06 -16.82
CA GLN A 270 24.35 -12.29 -16.96
C GLN A 270 23.10 -13.11 -17.36
N LYS A 271 23.13 -14.44 -17.37
CA LYS A 271 22.08 -15.30 -17.93
C LYS A 271 20.93 -15.67 -16.97
N ILE A 272 21.16 -15.55 -15.67
CA ILE A 272 20.16 -15.82 -14.63
C ILE A 272 20.19 -14.61 -13.69
N PRO A 273 19.02 -14.03 -13.36
CA PRO A 273 19.00 -12.84 -12.53
C PRO A 273 19.27 -13.20 -11.07
N ASP A 274 19.90 -12.27 -10.35
CA ASP A 274 20.02 -12.28 -8.90
C ASP A 274 18.62 -12.39 -8.25
N GLY A 275 18.41 -13.41 -7.43
CA GLY A 275 17.14 -13.70 -6.77
C GLY A 275 16.66 -12.56 -5.87
N ILE A 276 17.59 -11.84 -5.23
CA ILE A 276 17.28 -10.65 -4.42
C ILE A 276 16.75 -9.53 -5.32
N LYS A 277 17.19 -9.41 -6.57
CA LYS A 277 16.65 -8.37 -7.46
C LYS A 277 15.36 -8.81 -8.11
N TRP A 278 15.33 -10.02 -8.65
CA TRP A 278 14.20 -10.53 -9.43
C TRP A 278 12.94 -10.69 -8.57
N PHE A 279 13.03 -11.37 -7.43
CA PHE A 279 11.85 -11.61 -6.60
C PHE A 279 11.43 -10.37 -5.78
N GLY A 280 12.28 -9.35 -5.72
CA GLY A 280 11.93 -8.03 -5.17
C GLY A 280 11.35 -7.06 -6.21
N GLU A 281 11.31 -7.46 -7.48
CA GLU A 281 10.88 -6.58 -8.57
C GLU A 281 9.36 -6.37 -8.56
N GLU A 282 8.93 -5.13 -8.83
CA GLU A 282 7.51 -4.76 -8.86
C GLU A 282 6.70 -5.62 -9.83
N SER A 283 7.23 -5.88 -11.03
CA SER A 283 6.52 -6.70 -12.03
C SER A 283 6.34 -8.13 -11.55
N VAL A 284 7.34 -8.71 -10.87
CA VAL A 284 7.29 -10.09 -10.38
C VAL A 284 6.29 -10.20 -9.23
N MET A 285 6.37 -9.29 -8.25
CA MET A 285 5.41 -9.24 -7.14
C MET A 285 3.98 -9.05 -7.67
N ASN A 286 3.74 -8.04 -8.49
CA ASN A 286 2.40 -7.73 -9.02
C ASN A 286 1.83 -8.91 -9.83
N SER A 287 2.64 -9.53 -10.70
CA SER A 287 2.24 -10.71 -11.48
C SER A 287 1.95 -11.93 -10.63
N PHE A 288 2.76 -12.19 -9.61
CA PHE A 288 2.55 -13.29 -8.67
C PHE A 288 1.22 -13.12 -7.93
N PHE A 289 0.99 -11.96 -7.31
CA PHE A 289 -0.24 -11.71 -6.54
C PHE A 289 -1.50 -11.61 -7.42
N ALA A 290 -1.38 -11.10 -8.65
CA ALA A 290 -2.49 -11.11 -9.61
C ALA A 290 -2.88 -12.53 -10.04
N ALA A 291 -1.89 -13.37 -10.37
CA ALA A 291 -2.10 -14.76 -10.73
C ALA A 291 -2.71 -15.56 -9.57
N LEU A 292 -2.15 -15.37 -8.38
CA LEU A 292 -2.60 -15.99 -7.15
C LEU A 292 -4.06 -15.64 -6.85
N ALA A 293 -4.40 -14.34 -6.85
CA ALA A 293 -5.76 -13.88 -6.62
C ALA A 293 -6.76 -14.50 -7.60
N PHE A 294 -6.42 -14.47 -8.89
CA PHE A 294 -7.26 -14.99 -9.97
C PHE A 294 -7.60 -16.47 -9.78
N VAL A 295 -6.62 -17.30 -9.42
CA VAL A 295 -6.85 -18.75 -9.21
C VAL A 295 -7.56 -19.01 -7.88
N SER A 296 -7.19 -18.28 -6.82
CA SER A 296 -7.76 -18.45 -5.49
C SER A 296 -9.26 -18.17 -5.43
N ARG A 297 -9.78 -17.28 -6.30
CA ARG A 297 -11.22 -16.96 -6.41
C ARG A 297 -12.09 -18.19 -6.64
N ASN A 298 -11.58 -19.19 -7.36
CA ASN A 298 -12.31 -20.42 -7.65
C ASN A 298 -11.89 -21.58 -6.73
N ASN A 299 -10.62 -21.62 -6.30
CA ASN A 299 -10.09 -22.71 -5.48
C ASN A 299 -8.86 -22.25 -4.68
N SER A 300 -9.06 -21.82 -3.44
CA SER A 300 -7.99 -21.39 -2.53
C SER A 300 -7.07 -22.54 -2.10
N GLU A 301 -7.60 -23.75 -1.91
CA GLU A 301 -6.80 -24.94 -1.54
C GLU A 301 -5.78 -25.30 -2.62
N ARG A 302 -6.16 -25.15 -3.89
CA ARG A 302 -5.24 -25.33 -5.02
C ARG A 302 -4.04 -24.40 -4.97
N VAL A 303 -4.28 -23.11 -4.69
CA VAL A 303 -3.21 -22.13 -4.55
C VAL A 303 -2.30 -22.48 -3.37
N LYS A 304 -2.90 -22.85 -2.23
CA LYS A 304 -2.14 -23.28 -1.04
C LYS A 304 -1.24 -24.48 -1.34
N LYS A 305 -1.78 -25.53 -1.98
CA LYS A 305 -1.00 -26.71 -2.41
C LYS A 305 0.14 -26.33 -3.36
N ALA A 306 -0.11 -25.44 -4.31
CA ALA A 306 0.92 -24.95 -5.22
C ALA A 306 2.03 -24.19 -4.48
N LEU A 307 1.69 -23.32 -3.52
CA LEU A 307 2.68 -22.59 -2.71
C LEU A 307 3.50 -23.52 -1.81
N ASP A 308 2.87 -24.53 -1.20
CA ASP A 308 3.56 -25.55 -0.39
C ASP A 308 4.52 -26.37 -1.26
N THR A 309 4.08 -26.73 -2.47
CA THR A 309 4.90 -27.43 -3.46
C THR A 309 6.07 -26.57 -3.92
N LEU A 310 5.85 -25.27 -4.15
CA LEU A 310 6.88 -24.32 -4.53
C LEU A 310 7.93 -24.16 -3.43
N LEU A 311 7.49 -23.99 -2.19
CA LEU A 311 8.40 -23.86 -1.05
C LEU A 311 9.24 -25.13 -0.87
N LYS A 312 8.63 -26.31 -1.03
CA LYS A 312 9.35 -27.58 -0.99
C LYS A 312 10.36 -27.69 -2.14
N LEU A 313 9.94 -27.39 -3.37
CA LEU A 313 10.82 -27.38 -4.55
C LEU A 313 12.04 -26.50 -4.30
N LEU A 314 11.85 -25.28 -3.81
CA LEU A 314 12.95 -24.36 -3.53
C LEU A 314 13.88 -24.90 -2.43
N LYS A 315 13.34 -25.44 -1.34
CA LYS A 315 14.15 -26.04 -0.26
C LYS A 315 14.97 -27.25 -0.70
N ASP A 316 14.45 -28.05 -1.63
CA ASP A 316 15.10 -29.25 -2.12
C ASP A 316 16.24 -28.95 -3.13
N ASN A 317 16.33 -27.71 -3.65
CA ASN A 317 17.36 -27.26 -4.59
C ASN A 317 18.47 -26.45 -3.90
N GLN A 318 19.68 -26.50 -4.46
CA GLN A 318 20.89 -25.87 -3.94
C GLN A 318 21.20 -24.53 -4.61
N GLU A 319 22.19 -23.83 -4.07
CA GLU A 319 22.71 -22.60 -4.67
C GLU A 319 23.24 -22.87 -6.09
N GLY A 320 22.79 -22.08 -7.06
CA GLY A 320 23.14 -22.20 -8.48
C GLY A 320 22.21 -23.09 -9.31
N ASP A 321 21.27 -23.81 -8.69
CA ASP A 321 20.21 -24.51 -9.42
C ASP A 321 19.21 -23.52 -10.03
N ASP A 322 18.46 -23.95 -11.05
CA ASP A 322 17.41 -23.13 -11.69
C ASP A 322 16.01 -23.78 -11.64
N PRO A 323 15.43 -24.06 -10.46
CA PRO A 323 14.11 -24.68 -10.34
C PRO A 323 12.97 -23.81 -10.88
N LEU A 324 13.15 -22.49 -10.93
CA LEU A 324 12.20 -21.54 -11.51
C LEU A 324 12.41 -21.28 -13.00
N ALA A 325 13.36 -21.96 -13.65
CA ALA A 325 13.67 -21.80 -15.06
C ALA A 325 13.87 -20.33 -15.49
N LEU A 326 14.58 -19.55 -14.67
CA LEU A 326 14.80 -18.12 -14.89
C LEU A 326 15.70 -17.86 -16.11
N GLU A 327 16.58 -18.78 -16.51
CA GLU A 327 17.33 -18.64 -17.76
C GLU A 327 16.37 -18.66 -18.97
N ILE A 328 15.41 -19.59 -18.97
CA ILE A 328 14.39 -19.68 -20.02
C ILE A 328 13.53 -18.41 -20.03
N LEU A 329 13.09 -17.95 -18.85
CA LEU A 329 12.31 -16.73 -18.72
C LEU A 329 13.07 -15.52 -19.28
N GLN A 330 14.34 -15.33 -18.93
CA GLN A 330 15.16 -14.23 -19.45
C GLN A 330 15.33 -14.30 -20.97
N ASN A 331 15.53 -15.48 -21.53
CA ASN A 331 15.62 -15.66 -22.98
C ASN A 331 14.32 -15.24 -23.70
N MET A 332 13.16 -15.52 -23.09
CA MET A 332 11.86 -15.06 -23.61
C MET A 332 11.72 -13.53 -23.51
N GLU A 333 12.08 -12.94 -22.36
CA GLU A 333 12.03 -11.48 -22.16
C GLU A 333 12.92 -10.73 -23.17
N ASN A 334 14.12 -11.26 -23.45
CA ASN A 334 15.02 -10.72 -24.47
C ASN A 334 14.46 -10.82 -25.90
N GLY A 335 13.51 -11.72 -26.15
CA GLY A 335 12.83 -11.90 -27.43
C GLY A 335 11.67 -10.93 -27.69
N PHE A 336 11.28 -10.10 -26.70
CA PHE A 336 10.17 -9.17 -26.86
C PHE A 336 10.41 -8.13 -27.95
N ASN A 337 9.36 -7.84 -28.72
CA ASN A 337 9.42 -6.84 -29.78
C ASN A 337 8.88 -5.49 -29.28
N PRO A 338 9.73 -4.49 -29.00
CA PRO A 338 9.30 -3.20 -28.47
C PRO A 338 8.45 -2.38 -29.46
N ARG A 339 8.39 -2.78 -30.74
CA ARG A 339 7.52 -2.14 -31.74
C ARG A 339 6.06 -2.60 -31.66
N LYS A 340 5.79 -3.75 -31.03
CA LYS A 340 4.44 -4.29 -30.88
C LYS A 340 3.77 -3.81 -29.59
N GLU A 341 4.50 -3.86 -28.49
CA GLU A 341 4.02 -3.50 -27.16
C GLU A 341 5.17 -3.05 -26.26
N SER A 342 4.85 -2.38 -25.15
CA SER A 342 5.86 -2.00 -24.16
C SER A 342 6.43 -3.23 -23.47
N LEU A 343 7.75 -3.25 -23.28
CA LEU A 343 8.47 -4.38 -22.65
C LEU A 343 7.93 -4.73 -21.25
N ASP A 344 7.58 -3.72 -20.44
CA ASP A 344 7.02 -3.94 -19.10
C ASP A 344 5.66 -4.65 -19.14
N PHE A 345 4.82 -4.30 -20.13
CA PHE A 345 3.52 -4.94 -20.33
C PHE A 345 3.69 -6.40 -20.80
N ALA A 346 4.59 -6.64 -21.77
CA ALA A 346 4.93 -7.98 -22.23
C ALA A 346 5.43 -8.86 -21.07
N LYS A 347 6.35 -8.31 -20.26
CA LYS A 347 6.93 -8.98 -19.09
C LYS A 347 5.86 -9.35 -18.06
N ARG A 348 5.03 -8.39 -17.64
CA ARG A 348 3.95 -8.64 -16.68
C ARG A 348 2.94 -9.64 -17.21
N ARG A 349 2.61 -9.61 -18.51
CA ARG A 349 1.71 -10.58 -19.14
C ARG A 349 2.30 -11.99 -19.11
N LEU A 350 3.57 -12.15 -19.52
CA LEU A 350 4.29 -13.44 -19.46
C LEU A 350 4.33 -14.01 -18.04
N LEU A 351 4.81 -13.21 -17.08
CA LEU A 351 4.92 -13.60 -15.67
C LEU A 351 3.55 -14.00 -15.10
N THR A 352 2.52 -13.18 -15.32
CA THR A 352 1.18 -13.44 -14.77
C THR A 352 0.62 -14.74 -15.32
N ASN A 353 0.74 -14.99 -16.63
CA ASN A 353 0.21 -16.20 -17.24
C ASN A 353 0.99 -17.44 -16.80
N GLY A 354 2.32 -17.36 -16.73
CA GLY A 354 3.11 -18.49 -16.25
C GLY A 354 2.86 -18.84 -14.79
N PHE A 355 2.71 -17.83 -13.90
CA PHE A 355 2.29 -18.10 -12.52
C PHE A 355 0.88 -18.68 -12.46
N LYS A 356 -0.05 -18.23 -13.32
CA LYS A 356 -1.40 -18.83 -13.41
C LYS A 356 -1.34 -20.30 -13.79
N GLU A 357 -0.52 -20.67 -14.78
CA GLU A 357 -0.32 -22.07 -15.18
C GLU A 357 0.18 -22.93 -14.01
N TYR A 358 1.15 -22.41 -13.25
CA TYR A 358 1.69 -23.09 -12.07
C TYR A 358 0.61 -23.30 -11.00
N PHE A 359 -0.12 -22.24 -10.63
CA PHE A 359 -1.17 -22.31 -9.62
C PHE A 359 -2.37 -23.15 -10.08
N HIS A 360 -2.77 -23.08 -11.35
CA HIS A 360 -3.87 -23.88 -11.88
C HIS A 360 -3.60 -25.39 -11.80
N GLN A 361 -2.34 -25.78 -11.92
CA GLN A 361 -1.88 -27.17 -11.86
C GLN A 361 -1.37 -27.57 -10.47
N GLU A 362 -1.74 -26.83 -9.41
CA GLU A 362 -1.42 -27.20 -8.03
C GLU A 362 0.09 -27.38 -7.76
N GLY A 363 0.93 -26.71 -8.56
CA GLY A 363 2.39 -26.79 -8.48
C GLY A 363 3.03 -27.98 -9.22
N GLU A 364 2.27 -28.78 -9.96
CA GLU A 364 2.77 -29.94 -10.71
C GLU A 364 3.45 -29.54 -12.04
N CYS A 365 3.13 -28.36 -12.57
CA CYS A 365 3.79 -27.80 -13.76
C CYS A 365 5.21 -27.34 -13.41
N LYS A 366 6.20 -27.79 -14.18
CA LYS A 366 7.56 -27.25 -14.10
C LYS A 366 7.60 -25.85 -14.73
N PHE A 367 8.38 -24.94 -14.15
CA PHE A 367 8.38 -23.54 -14.56
C PHE A 367 8.81 -23.30 -16.00
N ASP A 368 9.70 -24.12 -16.56
CA ASP A 368 10.05 -24.09 -17.99
C ASP A 368 8.80 -24.20 -18.88
N GLN A 369 7.93 -25.17 -18.58
CA GLN A 369 6.65 -25.36 -19.27
C GLN A 369 5.65 -24.25 -18.96
N CYS A 370 5.60 -23.80 -17.71
CA CYS A 370 4.66 -22.74 -17.32
C CYS A 370 5.00 -21.41 -18.04
N TRP A 371 6.29 -21.07 -18.19
CA TRP A 371 6.73 -19.91 -18.97
C TRP A 371 6.43 -20.06 -20.46
N ILE A 372 6.70 -21.23 -21.05
CA ILE A 372 6.38 -21.49 -22.46
C ILE A 372 4.88 -21.30 -22.71
N ARG A 373 4.01 -21.95 -21.92
CA ARG A 373 2.56 -21.82 -22.06
C ARG A 373 2.09 -20.39 -21.80
N GLY A 374 2.66 -19.72 -20.80
CA GLY A 374 2.36 -18.31 -20.51
C GLY A 374 2.68 -17.38 -21.68
N SER A 375 3.70 -17.71 -22.47
CA SER A 375 4.12 -16.96 -23.66
C SER A 375 3.22 -17.15 -24.88
N GLU A 376 2.43 -18.24 -24.96
CA GLU A 376 1.49 -18.46 -26.07
C GLU A 376 0.38 -17.40 -26.14
N TYR A 377 0.18 -16.68 -25.04
CA TYR A 377 -0.78 -15.58 -24.89
C TYR A 377 -0.15 -14.20 -25.12
N LEU A 378 1.12 -14.13 -25.56
CA LEU A 378 1.81 -12.90 -25.96
C LEU A 378 1.50 -12.53 -27.42
#